data_AF-A0A1C6L5L8-F1
#
_entry.id   AF-A0A1C6L5L8-F1
#
_cell.length_a   1.000
_cell.length_b   1.000
_cell.length_c   1.000
_cell.angle_alpha   90.00
_cell.angle_beta   90.00
_cell.angle_gamma   90.00
#
_symmetry.space_group_name_H-M   'P 1'
#
loop_
_entity.id
_entity.type
_entity.pdbx_description
1 polymer ?
#
loop_
_entity_poly.entity_id
_entity_poly.type
_entity_poly.pdbx_seq_one_letter_code
_entity_poly.pdbx_strand_id
1 'polypeptide(L)'
;MPDKNITYEIREYLGVISEHDSGWNKELNIISWNGQTPKYDLRDWDPHHERMSRGITLHPAEMRKLVDLYLASNNRKRIEEGKSEEEKKRQRQAEFRKTYAEKKQDPTLEAVEKETLEGAQPPVEEHTETLLNAEAHTEEEQSTPLAECQGEEFQGPAAAESF
;
A
#
# COMPACT_ATOMS: atom_id res chain seq x y z
N MET A 1 7.08 -54.24 22.90
CA MET A 1 6.05 -53.18 22.94
C MET A 1 5.38 -53.22 21.57
N PRO A 2 4.06 -53.41 21.45
CA PRO A 2 3.42 -53.38 20.14
C PRO A 2 3.55 -51.98 19.53
N ASP A 3 4.00 -51.92 18.29
CA ASP A 3 4.11 -50.67 17.53
C ASP A 3 2.70 -50.08 17.37
N LYS A 4 2.45 -48.93 18.02
CA LYS A 4 1.22 -48.17 17.82
C LYS A 4 1.26 -47.55 16.43
N ASN A 5 0.69 -48.25 15.46
CA ASN A 5 0.42 -47.68 14.15
C ASN A 5 -0.60 -46.54 14.32
N ILE A 6 -0.16 -45.32 14.06
CA ILE A 6 -1.01 -44.13 14.03
C ILE A 6 -1.61 -44.04 12.63
N THR A 7 -2.93 -44.06 12.53
CA THR A 7 -3.63 -43.82 11.25
C THR A 7 -4.11 -42.38 11.19
N TYR A 8 -4.14 -41.82 9.98
CA TYR A 8 -4.59 -40.46 9.75
C TYR A 8 -5.31 -40.37 8.41
N GLU A 9 -6.26 -39.45 8.33
CA GLU A 9 -7.02 -39.14 7.13
C GLU A 9 -7.07 -37.62 6.98
N ILE A 10 -6.55 -37.11 5.87
CA ILE A 10 -6.64 -35.69 5.51
C ILE A 10 -8.06 -35.47 4.98
N ARG A 11 -8.87 -34.73 5.75
CA ARG A 11 -10.27 -34.42 5.41
C ARG A 11 -10.37 -33.24 4.47
N GLU A 12 -9.55 -32.22 4.69
CA GLU A 12 -9.54 -31.00 3.92
C GLU A 12 -8.13 -30.41 3.90
N TYR A 13 -7.73 -29.90 2.75
CA TYR A 13 -6.48 -29.19 2.55
C TYR A 13 -6.76 -27.69 2.49
N LEU A 14 -6.14 -26.90 3.37
CA LEU A 14 -6.40 -25.45 3.43
C LEU A 14 -5.34 -24.64 2.68
N GLY A 15 -4.08 -25.08 2.69
CA GLY A 15 -3.02 -24.42 1.93
C GLY A 15 -1.60 -24.63 2.46
N VAL A 16 -0.63 -24.21 1.65
CA VAL A 16 0.79 -24.13 2.03
C VAL A 16 1.06 -22.78 2.72
N ILE A 17 1.77 -22.84 3.85
CA ILE A 17 2.28 -21.68 4.59
C ILE A 17 3.72 -21.35 4.19
N SER A 18 4.53 -22.38 3.93
CA SER A 18 5.92 -22.22 3.49
C SER A 18 6.33 -23.38 2.61
N GLU A 19 6.97 -23.08 1.50
CA GLU A 19 7.59 -24.06 0.60
C GLU A 19 9.09 -24.15 0.93
N HIS A 20 9.65 -25.35 0.85
CA HIS A 20 11.08 -25.58 1.01
C HIS A 20 11.69 -26.12 -0.30
N ASP A 21 12.95 -25.75 -0.58
CA ASP A 21 13.68 -26.21 -1.78
C ASP A 21 13.83 -27.74 -1.88
N SER A 22 13.68 -28.44 -0.75
CA SER A 22 13.68 -29.91 -0.66
C SER A 22 12.38 -30.56 -1.15
N GLY A 23 11.37 -29.77 -1.52
CA GLY A 23 10.03 -30.23 -1.88
C GLY A 23 9.12 -30.51 -0.69
N TRP A 24 9.62 -30.36 0.54
CA TRP A 24 8.77 -30.43 1.73
C TRP A 24 8.00 -29.14 1.88
N ASN A 25 6.71 -29.24 2.18
CA ASN A 25 5.84 -28.08 2.31
C ASN A 25 5.22 -28.05 3.70
N LYS A 26 5.30 -26.89 4.34
CA LYS A 26 4.57 -26.63 5.58
C LYS A 26 3.14 -26.29 5.23
N GLU A 27 2.22 -27.12 5.66
CA GLU A 27 0.82 -27.04 5.27
C GLU A 27 -0.09 -26.93 6.48
N LEU A 28 -1.23 -26.29 6.27
CA LEU A 28 -2.35 -26.32 7.19
C LEU A 28 -3.45 -27.20 6.61
N ASN A 29 -3.77 -28.27 7.31
CA ASN A 29 -4.75 -29.27 6.89
C ASN A 29 -5.79 -29.49 8.00
N ILE A 30 -6.92 -30.09 7.66
CA ILE A 30 -7.88 -30.65 8.61
C ILE A 30 -7.71 -32.17 8.58
N ILE A 31 -7.25 -32.74 9.69
CA ILE A 31 -6.87 -34.16 9.77
C ILE A 31 -7.68 -34.86 10.86
N SER A 32 -8.20 -36.04 10.52
CA SER A 32 -8.75 -37.00 11.46
C SER A 32 -7.66 -37.99 11.87
N TRP A 33 -7.27 -37.93 13.15
CA TRP A 33 -6.29 -38.85 13.71
C TRP A 33 -7.00 -40.06 14.31
N ASN A 34 -6.63 -41.28 13.88
CA ASN A 34 -7.22 -42.54 14.36
C ASN A 34 -8.77 -42.56 14.31
N GLY A 35 -9.36 -41.93 13.30
CA GLY A 35 -10.82 -41.83 13.15
C GLY A 35 -11.52 -40.93 14.18
N GLN A 36 -10.77 -40.11 14.91
CA GLN A 36 -11.33 -39.13 15.85
C GLN A 36 -11.89 -37.90 15.14
N THR A 37 -12.48 -36.98 15.91
CA THR A 37 -12.96 -35.71 15.37
C THR A 37 -11.83 -34.99 14.63
N PRO A 38 -12.06 -34.54 13.38
CA PRO A 38 -11.07 -33.81 12.60
C PRO A 38 -10.65 -32.52 13.31
N LYS A 39 -9.36 -32.23 13.27
CA LYS A 39 -8.75 -31.04 13.87
C LYS A 39 -7.84 -30.36 12.86
N TYR A 40 -7.51 -29.09 13.12
CA TYR A 40 -6.50 -28.41 12.34
C TYR A 40 -5.14 -29.01 12.66
N ASP A 41 -4.31 -29.22 11.65
CA ASP A 41 -2.97 -29.74 11.80
C ASP A 41 -2.01 -28.90 10.97
N LEU A 42 -0.94 -28.43 11.61
CA LEU A 42 0.11 -27.63 11.00
C LEU A 42 1.41 -28.42 11.04
N ARG A 43 1.91 -28.79 9.87
CA ARG A 43 3.08 -29.66 9.77
C ARG A 43 3.74 -29.62 8.41
N ASP A 44 4.98 -30.09 8.33
CA ASP A 44 5.64 -30.27 7.05
C ASP A 44 5.32 -31.67 6.50
N TRP A 45 4.89 -31.69 5.25
CA TRP A 45 4.58 -32.87 4.47
C TRP A 45 5.56 -32.99 3.31
N ASP A 46 5.83 -34.22 2.87
CA ASP A 46 6.52 -34.46 1.62
C ASP A 46 5.57 -34.23 0.42
N PRO A 47 6.08 -34.13 -0.81
CA PRO A 47 5.25 -33.87 -2.00
C PRO A 47 4.11 -34.86 -2.24
N HIS A 48 4.18 -36.05 -1.64
CA HIS A 48 3.20 -37.13 -1.82
C HIS A 48 2.36 -37.40 -0.56
N HIS A 49 2.52 -36.60 0.50
CA HIS A 49 1.84 -36.75 1.80
C HIS A 49 1.98 -38.14 2.43
N GLU A 50 3.03 -38.89 2.10
CA GLU A 50 3.33 -40.21 2.68
C GLU A 50 4.04 -40.08 4.03
N ARG A 51 4.88 -39.05 4.14
CA ARG A 51 5.75 -38.78 5.27
C ARG A 51 5.46 -37.41 5.84
N MET A 52 5.75 -37.32 7.12
CA MET A 52 5.38 -36.18 7.92
C MET A 52 6.47 -35.82 8.91
N SER A 53 6.70 -34.52 9.09
CA SER A 53 7.62 -34.02 10.10
C SER A 53 6.93 -33.94 11.47
N ARG A 54 7.58 -33.32 12.45
CA ARG A 54 6.96 -32.98 13.73
C ARG A 54 6.10 -31.73 13.55
N GLY A 55 4.85 -31.79 13.99
CA GLY A 55 3.92 -30.67 13.86
C GLY A 55 3.10 -30.43 15.12
N ILE A 56 2.06 -29.62 14.94
CA ILE A 56 1.11 -29.27 15.99
C ILE A 56 -0.31 -29.48 15.48
N THR A 57 -1.11 -30.17 16.28
CA THR A 57 -2.55 -30.30 16.06
C THR A 57 -3.27 -29.29 16.94
N LEU A 58 -4.18 -28.51 16.35
CA LEU A 58 -4.94 -27.46 17.01
C LEU A 58 -6.43 -27.80 17.01
N HIS A 59 -7.06 -27.65 18.16
CA HIS A 59 -8.50 -27.71 18.25
C HIS A 59 -9.15 -26.49 17.56
N PRO A 60 -10.41 -26.61 17.12
CA PRO A 60 -11.11 -25.49 16.47
C PRO A 60 -11.14 -24.20 17.30
N ALA A 61 -11.26 -24.30 18.62
CA ALA A 61 -11.24 -23.14 19.51
C ALA A 61 -9.85 -22.48 19.59
N GLU A 62 -8.79 -23.27 19.59
CA GLU A 62 -7.40 -22.79 19.61
C GLU A 62 -7.07 -22.09 18.29
N MET A 63 -7.48 -22.67 17.16
CA MET A 63 -7.27 -22.07 15.84
C MET A 63 -7.97 -20.72 15.71
N ARG A 64 -9.24 -20.61 16.17
CA ARG A 64 -9.94 -19.32 16.22
C ARG A 64 -9.18 -18.29 17.04
N LYS A 65 -8.73 -18.68 18.25
CA LYS A 65 -8.00 -17.76 19.12
C LYS A 65 -6.65 -17.32 18.53
N LEU A 66 -5.96 -18.22 17.83
CA LEU A 66 -4.71 -17.92 17.14
C LEU A 66 -4.92 -16.86 16.05
N VAL A 67 -5.97 -17.03 15.22
CA VAL A 67 -6.34 -16.06 14.18
C VAL A 67 -6.70 -14.71 14.79
N ASP A 68 -7.51 -14.68 15.86
CA ASP A 68 -7.88 -13.44 16.54
C ASP A 68 -6.65 -12.67 17.05
N LEU A 69 -5.69 -13.38 17.66
CA LEU A 69 -4.45 -12.79 18.15
C LEU A 69 -3.57 -12.25 17.02
N TYR A 70 -3.48 -12.99 15.91
CA TYR A 70 -2.74 -12.56 14.72
C TYR A 70 -3.32 -11.28 14.13
N LEU A 71 -4.64 -11.23 13.90
CA LEU A 71 -5.32 -10.05 13.36
C LEU A 71 -5.19 -8.84 14.29
N ALA A 72 -5.35 -9.03 15.60
CA ALA A 72 -5.17 -7.96 16.57
C ALA A 72 -3.74 -7.40 16.61
N SER A 73 -2.73 -8.24 16.39
CA SER A 73 -1.32 -7.83 16.30
C SER A 73 -1.04 -7.01 15.04
N ASN A 74 -1.54 -7.46 13.88
CA ASN A 74 -1.32 -6.77 12.61
C ASN A 74 -1.95 -5.38 12.58
N ASN A 75 -3.15 -5.21 13.16
CA ASN A 75 -3.78 -3.91 13.28
C ASN A 75 -2.94 -2.94 14.12
N ARG A 76 -2.27 -3.44 15.17
CA ARG A 76 -1.40 -2.64 16.02
C ARG A 76 -0.15 -2.14 15.29
N LYS A 77 0.49 -3.01 14.49
CA LYS A 77 1.66 -2.64 13.69
C LYS A 77 1.34 -1.52 12.70
N ARG A 78 0.23 -1.65 11.97
CA ARG A 78 -0.22 -0.63 11.01
C ARG A 78 -0.45 0.74 11.66
N ILE A 79 -1.03 0.77 12.86
CA ILE A 79 -1.25 2.01 13.61
C ILE A 79 0.09 2.63 14.03
N GLU A 80 1.03 1.83 14.51
CA GLU A 80 2.35 2.30 14.93
C GLU A 80 3.17 2.84 13.76
N GLU A 81 3.15 2.13 12.63
CA GLU A 81 3.77 2.56 11.38
C GLU A 81 3.22 3.93 10.95
N GLY A 82 1.89 4.09 10.95
CA GLY A 82 1.24 5.36 10.63
C GLY A 82 1.66 6.52 11.56
N LYS A 83 1.72 6.29 12.86
CA LYS A 83 2.21 7.31 13.83
C LYS A 83 3.66 7.70 13.57
N SER A 84 4.52 6.72 13.27
CA SER A 84 5.94 6.97 12.97
C SER A 84 6.12 7.80 11.71
N GLU A 85 5.28 7.59 10.69
CA GLU A 85 5.30 8.37 9.45
C GLU A 85 4.84 9.80 9.66
N GLU A 86 3.77 9.99 10.44
CA GLU A 86 3.30 11.33 10.82
C GLU A 86 4.37 12.09 11.62
N GLU A 87 5.05 11.43 12.55
CA GLU A 87 6.13 12.04 13.31
C GLU A 87 7.32 12.44 12.42
N LYS A 88 7.72 11.58 11.48
CA LYS A 88 8.76 11.91 10.49
C LYS A 88 8.36 13.10 9.61
N LYS A 89 7.11 13.16 9.16
CA LYS A 89 6.57 14.30 8.39
C LYS A 89 6.62 15.59 9.22
N ARG A 90 6.22 15.53 10.48
CA ARG A 90 6.26 16.66 11.42
C ARG A 90 7.68 17.13 11.68
N GLN A 91 8.62 16.21 11.91
CA GLN A 91 10.03 16.54 12.12
C GLN A 91 10.62 17.21 10.88
N ARG A 92 10.42 16.64 9.69
CA ARG A 92 10.85 17.25 8.42
C ARG A 92 10.28 18.66 8.24
N GLN A 93 9.00 18.87 8.56
CA GLN A 93 8.38 20.19 8.44
C GLN A 93 8.93 21.20 9.46
N ALA A 94 9.20 20.75 10.69
CA ALA A 94 9.82 21.57 11.73
C ALA A 94 11.27 21.95 11.36
N GLU A 95 12.04 21.00 10.83
CA GLU A 95 13.39 21.22 10.31
C GLU A 95 13.38 22.19 9.12
N PHE A 96 12.48 22.00 8.15
CA PHE A 96 12.30 22.92 7.04
C PHE A 96 11.96 24.34 7.53
N ARG A 97 11.04 24.45 8.50
CA ARG A 97 10.67 25.73 9.10
C ARG A 97 11.85 26.39 9.82
N LYS A 98 12.66 25.61 10.54
CA LYS A 98 13.84 26.09 11.26
C LYS A 98 14.91 26.58 10.29
N THR A 99 15.25 25.78 9.28
CA THR A 99 16.24 26.14 8.25
C THR A 99 15.81 27.36 7.44
N TYR A 100 14.52 27.52 7.13
CA TYR A 100 14.01 28.72 6.48
C TYR A 100 14.13 29.97 7.37
N ALA A 101 13.83 29.84 8.68
CA ALA A 101 13.99 30.92 9.64
C ALA A 101 15.46 31.32 9.83
N GLU A 102 16.38 30.35 9.84
CA GLU A 102 17.83 30.59 9.90
C GLU A 102 18.34 31.30 8.64
N LYS A 103 17.96 30.84 7.44
CA LYS A 103 18.28 31.52 6.18
C LYS A 103 17.75 32.96 6.12
N LYS A 104 16.60 33.23 6.71
CA LYS A 104 16.05 34.59 6.79
C LYS A 104 16.86 35.51 7.72
N GLN A 105 17.58 34.94 8.69
CA GLN A 105 18.43 35.70 9.62
C GLN A 105 19.87 35.90 9.09
N ASP A 106 20.23 35.27 7.97
CA ASP A 106 21.54 35.45 7.34
C ASP A 106 21.61 36.82 6.64
N PRO A 107 22.50 37.74 7.07
CA PRO A 107 22.57 39.11 6.56
C PRO A 107 22.97 39.21 5.08
N THR A 108 23.52 38.13 4.50
CA THR A 108 23.91 38.03 3.10
C THR A 108 22.72 37.90 2.14
N LEU A 109 21.58 37.36 2.60
CA LEU A 109 20.35 37.23 1.78
C LEU A 109 19.48 38.50 1.85
N GLU A 110 19.43 39.18 3.00
CA GLU A 110 18.79 40.51 3.11
C GLU A 110 19.49 41.57 2.23
N ALA A 111 20.80 41.45 2.00
CA ALA A 111 21.54 42.34 1.10
C ALA A 111 21.16 42.12 -0.38
N VAL A 112 20.96 40.86 -0.80
CA VAL A 112 20.52 40.52 -2.17
C VAL A 112 19.05 40.90 -2.39
N GLU A 113 18.16 40.69 -1.41
CA GLU A 113 16.75 41.12 -1.50
C GLU A 113 16.60 42.65 -1.47
N LYS A 114 17.45 43.39 -0.73
CA LYS A 114 17.48 44.87 -0.78
C LYS A 114 18.02 45.41 -2.09
N GLU A 115 19.10 44.84 -2.64
CA GLU A 115 19.62 45.26 -3.96
C GLU A 115 18.61 45.00 -5.09
N THR A 116 17.79 43.96 -4.98
CA THR A 116 16.75 43.65 -5.99
C THR A 116 15.54 44.59 -5.92
N LEU A 117 15.31 45.26 -4.78
CA LEU A 117 14.22 46.24 -4.58
C LEU A 117 14.63 47.69 -4.82
N GLU A 118 15.92 48.02 -4.76
CA GLU A 118 16.44 49.38 -5.00
C GLU A 118 16.65 49.68 -6.50
N GLY A 119 16.58 48.66 -7.36
CA GLY A 119 16.67 48.78 -8.83
C GLY A 119 15.34 48.94 -9.57
N ALA A 120 14.19 48.88 -8.89
CA ALA A 120 12.87 49.06 -9.52
C ALA A 120 12.43 50.53 -9.40
N GLN A 121 12.70 51.34 -10.43
CA GLN A 121 12.05 52.64 -10.56
C GLN A 121 10.53 52.46 -10.62
N PRO A 122 9.74 53.25 -9.86
CA PRO A 122 8.29 53.24 -10.01
C PRO A 122 7.95 53.71 -11.43
N PRO A 123 6.94 53.10 -12.10
CA PRO A 123 6.45 53.61 -13.36
C PRO A 123 5.91 55.02 -13.14
N VAL A 124 6.35 55.95 -13.98
CA VAL A 124 5.95 57.36 -13.96
C VAL A 124 4.44 57.42 -14.20
N GLU A 125 3.70 57.99 -13.25
CA GLU A 125 2.29 58.32 -13.44
C GLU A 125 2.19 59.58 -14.30
N GLU A 126 1.75 59.43 -15.55
CA GLU A 126 1.24 60.54 -16.35
C GLU A 126 -0.20 60.23 -16.74
N HIS A 127 -1.13 60.83 -15.99
CA HIS A 127 -2.55 60.86 -16.34
C HIS A 127 -2.77 61.98 -17.36
N THR A 128 -3.47 61.71 -18.46
CA THR A 128 -4.66 62.49 -18.85
C THR A 128 -5.42 61.81 -19.99
N GLU A 129 -6.73 61.91 -19.87
CA GLU A 129 -7.77 61.29 -20.69
C GLU A 129 -7.84 61.84 -22.13
N THR A 130 -8.61 61.10 -22.93
CA THR A 130 -9.41 61.53 -24.10
C THR A 130 -8.70 61.75 -25.44
N LEU A 131 -8.95 60.86 -26.41
CA LEU A 131 -9.99 61.09 -27.42
C LEU A 131 -10.32 59.84 -28.26
N LEU A 132 -11.63 59.66 -28.44
CA LEU A 132 -12.33 58.75 -29.33
C LEU A 132 -11.88 58.85 -30.81
N ASN A 133 -11.75 57.73 -31.52
CA ASN A 133 -12.70 57.24 -32.55
C ASN A 133 -12.08 56.23 -33.54
N ALA A 134 -12.90 55.22 -33.90
CA ALA A 134 -13.01 54.53 -35.20
C ALA A 134 -11.75 53.81 -35.77
N GLU A 135 -11.75 52.57 -36.28
CA GLU A 135 -12.73 51.64 -36.87
C GLU A 135 -12.00 50.27 -36.99
N ALA A 136 -12.59 49.17 -36.54
CA ALA A 136 -13.23 48.11 -37.35
C ALA A 136 -12.29 47.11 -38.06
N HIS A 137 -12.39 45.83 -37.65
CA HIS A 137 -12.27 44.55 -38.38
C HIS A 137 -12.06 43.45 -37.31
N THR A 138 -13.12 42.84 -36.76
CA THR A 138 -13.94 41.74 -37.30
C THR A 138 -13.12 40.50 -37.65
N GLU A 139 -13.30 39.45 -36.85
CA GLU A 139 -13.35 37.99 -37.16
C GLU A 139 -13.27 37.26 -35.80
N GLU A 140 -14.42 36.93 -35.18
CA GLU A 140 -15.08 35.61 -35.22
C GLU A 140 -14.13 34.44 -34.85
N GLU A 141 -14.23 33.92 -33.61
CA GLU A 141 -14.91 32.64 -33.27
C GLU A 141 -13.92 31.44 -33.44
N GLN A 142 -13.76 30.39 -32.63
CA GLN A 142 -14.52 29.65 -31.62
C GLN A 142 -13.47 28.91 -30.73
N SER A 143 -13.56 28.94 -29.41
CA SER A 143 -14.06 27.82 -28.59
C SER A 143 -13.70 26.40 -29.07
N THR A 144 -12.78 25.73 -28.39
CA THR A 144 -12.90 24.28 -28.08
C THR A 144 -12.22 23.92 -26.75
N PRO A 145 -12.70 22.88 -26.03
CA PRO A 145 -12.53 22.72 -24.60
C PRO A 145 -11.65 21.53 -24.18
N LEU A 146 -11.35 21.56 -22.87
CA LEU A 146 -10.75 20.55 -22.00
C LEU A 146 -11.31 19.13 -22.25
N ALA A 147 -10.44 18.16 -22.53
CA ALA A 147 -10.81 16.75 -22.66
C ALA A 147 -10.73 16.03 -21.30
N GLU A 148 -11.90 15.74 -20.72
CA GLU A 148 -12.14 14.61 -19.83
C GLU A 148 -12.35 13.34 -20.66
N CYS A 149 -11.68 12.23 -20.30
CA CYS A 149 -12.08 10.89 -20.71
C CYS A 149 -12.04 9.95 -19.49
N GLN A 150 -13.22 9.62 -18.97
CA GLN A 150 -13.47 8.47 -18.10
C GLN A 150 -14.00 7.30 -18.94
N GLY A 151 -13.76 6.07 -18.45
CA GLY A 151 -14.68 4.92 -18.57
C GLY A 151 -14.54 4.01 -19.80
N GLU A 152 -14.00 2.79 -19.60
CA GLU A 152 -14.64 1.47 -19.87
C GLU A 152 -14.25 0.92 -21.27
N GLU A 153 -13.90 -0.34 -21.52
CA GLU A 153 -14.40 -1.61 -21.00
C GLU A 153 -13.34 -2.73 -20.92
N PHE A 154 -13.68 -3.71 -20.10
CA PHE A 154 -13.01 -4.96 -19.75
C PHE A 154 -13.30 -6.04 -20.80
N GLN A 155 -12.29 -6.75 -21.30
CA GLN A 155 -12.47 -7.92 -22.17
C GLN A 155 -11.70 -9.12 -21.62
N GLY A 156 -12.42 -10.02 -20.96
CA GLY A 156 -11.95 -11.33 -20.52
C GLY A 156 -12.05 -12.39 -21.64
N PRO A 157 -11.30 -13.50 -21.54
CA PRO A 157 -11.17 -14.48 -22.61
C PRO A 157 -12.34 -15.48 -22.65
N ALA A 158 -12.86 -15.73 -23.85
CA ALA A 158 -13.84 -16.76 -24.13
C ALA A 158 -13.17 -18.13 -24.30
N ALA A 159 -13.66 -19.11 -23.54
CA ALA A 159 -13.38 -20.52 -23.71
C ALA A 159 -13.91 -21.04 -25.07
N ALA A 160 -13.16 -21.94 -25.69
CA ALA A 160 -13.64 -22.83 -26.74
C ALA A 160 -13.16 -24.25 -26.46
N GLU A 161 -14.13 -25.11 -26.16
CA GLU A 161 -14.01 -26.57 -26.19
C GLU A 161 -13.84 -27.05 -27.63
N SER A 162 -13.00 -28.06 -27.85
CA SER A 162 -13.18 -29.02 -28.94
C SER A 162 -12.41 -30.32 -28.70
N PHE A 163 -13.19 -31.39 -28.59
CA PHE A 163 -12.93 -32.82 -28.89
C PHE A 163 -11.91 -33.62 -28.07
#